data_AF-A0A9N9BWJ1-F1
#
_entry.id   AF-A0A9N9BWJ1-F1
#
_cell.length_a   1.000
_cell.length_b   1.000
_cell.length_c   1.000
_cell.angle_alpha   90.00
_cell.angle_beta   90.00
_cell.angle_gamma   90.00
#
_symmetry.space_group_name_H-M   'P 1'
#
loop_
_entity.id
_entity.type
_entity.pdbx_description
1 polymer ?
#
loop_
_entity_poly.entity_id
_entity_poly.type
_entity_poly.pdbx_seq_one_letter_code
_entity_poly.pdbx_strand_id
1 'polypeptide(L)'
;MPMFKTEEPQTSIQQTPHPVSSREPTSPCTPRPYTIEEEKMIQSLLNEKLDPQLVSYRPGPGHARIAYIEGRQAISLANDIFGFNGWSSSVKELTIDFVNEVPGGKVQVGVSVLLRITLKDGTYREDIGYGAGEFIKKADAFQKAKKEATTDALKRTLRSFA
;
A
#
# COMPACT_ATOMS: atom_id res chain seq x y z
N MET A 1 72.66 21.13 1.62
CA MET A 1 71.43 21.55 2.34
C MET A 1 70.42 20.40 2.27
N PRO A 2 70.11 19.71 3.37
CA PRO A 2 69.13 18.64 3.35
C PRO A 2 67.71 19.21 3.50
N MET A 3 66.82 18.81 2.61
CA MET A 3 65.40 19.19 2.56
C MET A 3 64.62 18.20 3.44
N PHE A 4 64.01 18.70 4.51
CA PHE A 4 63.12 17.93 5.40
C PHE A 4 61.88 17.47 4.61
N LYS A 5 61.60 16.17 4.62
CA LYS A 5 60.30 15.63 4.22
C LYS A 5 59.36 15.67 5.42
N THR A 6 58.26 16.38 5.28
CA THR A 6 57.16 16.42 6.25
C THR A 6 56.20 15.27 5.91
N GLU A 7 56.01 14.31 6.81
CA GLU A 7 55.00 13.25 6.69
C GLU A 7 53.66 13.77 7.24
N GLU A 8 52.58 13.59 6.47
CA GLU A 8 51.20 13.82 6.92
C GLU A 8 50.69 12.62 7.73
N PRO A 9 49.97 12.82 8.85
CA PRO A 9 49.40 11.70 9.60
C PRO A 9 48.14 11.18 8.91
N GLN A 10 48.17 9.92 8.46
CA GLN A 10 46.99 9.18 8.06
C GLN A 10 46.13 8.85 9.29
N THR A 11 45.05 9.60 9.50
CA THR A 11 44.03 9.27 10.50
C THR A 11 43.22 8.07 10.02
N SER A 12 43.57 6.89 10.53
CA SER A 12 42.84 5.65 10.31
C SER A 12 41.56 5.68 11.15
N ILE A 13 40.41 5.88 10.51
CA ILE A 13 39.10 5.76 11.17
C ILE A 13 38.84 4.27 11.43
N GLN A 14 39.07 3.83 12.67
CA GLN A 14 38.60 2.52 13.14
C GLN A 14 37.08 2.54 13.24
N GLN A 15 36.39 1.91 12.28
CA GLN A 15 34.98 1.56 12.40
C GLN A 15 34.85 0.42 13.42
N THR A 16 34.33 0.73 14.60
CA THR A 16 33.85 -0.28 15.55
C THR A 16 32.59 -0.94 14.97
N PRO A 17 32.52 -2.29 14.86
CA PRO A 17 31.30 -2.94 14.42
C PRO A 17 30.23 -2.78 15.50
N HIS A 18 29.21 -1.97 15.21
CA HIS A 18 27.98 -1.98 16.00
C HIS A 18 27.32 -3.36 15.83
N PRO A 19 26.94 -4.04 16.92
CA PRO A 19 26.24 -5.31 16.80
C PRO A 19 24.89 -5.06 16.10
N VAL A 20 24.76 -5.59 14.89
CA VAL A 20 23.48 -5.72 14.22
C VAL A 20 22.65 -6.66 15.08
N SER A 21 21.79 -6.09 15.92
CA SER A 21 20.78 -6.82 16.66
C SER A 21 19.91 -7.54 15.64
N SER A 22 20.16 -8.84 15.45
CA SER A 22 19.27 -9.75 14.75
C SER A 22 17.93 -9.73 15.48
N ARG A 23 16.99 -8.91 15.02
CA ARG A 23 15.60 -8.99 15.48
C ARG A 23 15.12 -10.35 15.03
N GLU A 24 14.90 -11.25 15.98
CA GLU A 24 14.16 -12.47 15.70
C GLU A 24 12.83 -12.10 15.04
N PRO A 25 12.35 -12.90 14.06
CA PRO A 25 11.06 -12.66 13.45
C PRO A 25 10.02 -12.62 14.57
N THR A 26 9.37 -11.46 14.72
CA THR A 26 8.29 -11.26 15.68
C THR A 26 7.32 -12.43 15.59
N SER A 27 7.08 -13.10 16.71
CA SER A 27 6.18 -14.24 16.81
C SER A 27 4.93 -14.03 15.96
N PRO A 28 4.49 -15.01 15.15
CA PRO A 28 3.29 -14.86 14.35
C PRO A 28 2.13 -14.49 15.26
N CYS A 29 1.46 -13.38 14.93
CA CYS A 29 0.25 -12.95 15.62
C CYS A 29 -0.74 -14.12 15.60
N THR A 30 -0.96 -14.73 16.75
CA THR A 30 -1.83 -15.91 16.84
C THR A 30 -3.23 -15.50 16.40
N PRO A 31 -3.85 -16.18 15.43
CA PRO A 31 -5.20 -15.86 14.99
C PRO A 31 -6.17 -15.89 16.18
N ARG A 32 -6.97 -14.83 16.31
CA ARG A 32 -8.00 -14.67 17.34
C ARG A 32 -9.37 -14.86 16.68
N PRO A 33 -10.07 -15.98 16.93
CA PRO A 33 -11.39 -16.21 16.32
C PRO A 33 -12.38 -15.14 16.78
N TYR A 34 -13.36 -14.83 15.93
CA TYR A 34 -14.49 -13.99 16.30
C TYR A 34 -15.45 -14.77 17.20
N THR A 35 -16.15 -14.05 18.10
CA THR A 35 -17.30 -14.66 18.80
C THR A 35 -18.52 -14.71 17.88
N ILE A 36 -19.50 -15.55 18.20
CA ILE A 36 -20.74 -15.66 17.41
C ILE A 36 -21.47 -14.31 17.34
N GLU A 37 -21.43 -13.52 18.41
CA GLU A 37 -22.00 -12.17 18.44
C GLU A 37 -21.25 -11.20 17.53
N GLU A 38 -19.92 -11.22 17.55
CA GLU A 38 -19.08 -10.40 16.68
C GLU A 38 -19.31 -10.74 15.20
N GLU A 39 -19.33 -12.03 14.85
CA GLU A 39 -19.59 -12.48 13.48
C GLU A 39 -20.94 -12.00 12.96
N LYS A 40 -22.01 -12.14 13.78
CA LYS A 40 -23.35 -11.65 13.41
C LYS A 40 -23.38 -10.14 13.23
N MET A 41 -22.73 -9.39 14.12
CA MET A 41 -22.64 -7.94 14.02
C MET A 41 -21.89 -7.51 12.76
N ILE A 42 -20.71 -8.08 12.51
CA ILE A 42 -19.89 -7.79 11.33
C ILE A 42 -20.65 -8.15 10.05
N GLN A 43 -21.30 -9.31 10.01
CA GLN A 43 -22.10 -9.73 8.86
C GLN A 43 -23.27 -8.77 8.60
N SER A 44 -23.91 -8.26 9.66
CA SER A 44 -24.95 -7.24 9.53
C SER A 44 -24.39 -5.95 8.94
N LEU A 45 -23.27 -5.44 9.46
CA LEU A 45 -22.63 -4.21 8.98
C LEU A 45 -22.15 -4.33 7.52
N LEU A 46 -21.62 -5.49 7.12
CA LEU A 46 -21.19 -5.74 5.74
C LEU A 46 -22.36 -5.80 4.75
N ASN A 47 -23.55 -6.22 5.21
CA ASN A 47 -24.77 -6.24 4.40
C ASN A 47 -25.45 -4.87 4.27
N GLU A 48 -25.07 -3.89 5.08
CA GLU A 48 -25.63 -2.54 4.99
C GLU A 48 -25.13 -1.82 3.74
N LYS A 49 -26.02 -1.02 3.15
CA LYS A 49 -25.64 -0.12 2.06
C LYS A 49 -24.78 1.00 2.62
N LEU A 50 -23.77 1.39 1.85
CA LEU A 50 -22.94 2.54 2.16
C LEU A 50 -23.79 3.79 2.34
N ASP A 51 -23.45 4.60 3.36
CA ASP A 51 -24.00 5.93 3.52
C ASP A 51 -23.71 6.75 2.23
N PRO A 52 -24.73 7.35 1.61
CA PRO A 52 -24.55 8.23 0.45
C PRO A 52 -23.50 9.34 0.65
N GLN A 53 -23.27 9.79 1.88
CA GLN A 53 -22.23 10.78 2.20
C GLN A 53 -20.81 10.27 1.94
N LEU A 54 -20.60 8.95 1.94
CA LEU A 54 -19.32 8.32 1.67
C LEU A 54 -19.09 8.05 0.17
N VAL A 55 -20.11 8.27 -0.66
CA VAL A 55 -20.04 8.02 -2.10
C VAL A 55 -19.66 9.31 -2.81
N SER A 56 -18.47 9.29 -3.43
CA SER A 56 -18.00 10.35 -4.30
C SER A 56 -18.33 10.04 -5.76
N TYR A 57 -18.39 11.08 -6.60
CA TYR A 57 -18.70 10.94 -8.02
C TYR A 57 -17.63 11.62 -8.88
N ARG A 58 -17.21 10.93 -9.95
CA ARG A 58 -16.38 11.52 -11.00
C ARG A 58 -17.13 11.57 -12.32
N PRO A 59 -16.83 12.54 -13.20
CA PRO A 59 -17.31 12.50 -14.58
C PRO A 59 -16.84 11.22 -15.28
N GLY A 60 -17.75 10.57 -16.00
CA GLY A 60 -17.51 9.42 -16.85
C GLY A 60 -17.86 9.71 -18.31
N PRO A 61 -17.67 8.71 -19.20
CA PRO A 61 -18.03 8.84 -20.61
C PRO A 61 -19.51 9.19 -20.80
N GLY A 62 -19.81 10.02 -21.80
CA GLY A 62 -21.20 10.35 -22.15
C GLY A 62 -21.98 11.10 -21.06
N HIS A 63 -21.33 12.01 -20.32
CA HIS A 63 -21.93 12.76 -19.20
C HIS A 63 -22.41 11.89 -18.01
N ALA A 64 -22.06 10.60 -17.97
CA ALA A 64 -22.35 9.74 -16.83
C ALA A 64 -21.54 10.18 -15.60
N ARG A 65 -22.02 9.83 -14.40
CA ARG A 65 -21.26 9.97 -13.15
C ARG A 65 -20.90 8.58 -12.63
N ILE A 66 -19.62 8.35 -12.41
CA ILE A 66 -19.11 7.09 -11.87
C ILE A 66 -18.95 7.26 -10.36
N ALA A 67 -19.71 6.48 -9.59
CA ALA A 67 -19.59 6.43 -8.13
C ALA A 67 -18.28 5.74 -7.71
N TYR A 68 -17.62 6.25 -6.68
CA TYR A 68 -16.46 5.64 -6.05
C TYR A 68 -16.35 6.04 -4.57
N ILE A 69 -15.63 5.24 -3.80
CA ILE A 69 -15.25 5.56 -2.43
C ILE A 69 -13.77 5.98 -2.43
N GLU A 70 -13.45 7.02 -1.67
CA GLU A 70 -12.08 7.45 -1.46
C GLU A 70 -11.31 6.46 -0.57
N GLY A 71 -9.99 6.33 -0.78
CA GLY A 71 -9.17 5.39 -0.01
C GLY A 71 -9.24 5.62 1.50
N ARG A 72 -9.27 6.88 1.95
CA ARG A 72 -9.41 7.24 3.38
C ARG A 72 -10.72 6.71 3.97
N GLN A 73 -11.81 6.81 3.22
CA GLN A 73 -13.13 6.39 3.69
C GLN A 73 -13.22 4.87 3.75
N ALA A 74 -12.63 4.16 2.79
CA ALA A 74 -12.52 2.69 2.84
C ALA A 74 -11.72 2.21 4.08
N ILE A 75 -10.64 2.91 4.43
CA ILE A 75 -9.86 2.62 5.66
C ILE A 75 -10.71 2.88 6.92
N SER A 76 -11.46 3.98 6.96
CA SER A 76 -12.35 4.30 8.08
C SER A 76 -13.39 3.20 8.27
N LEU A 77 -14.11 2.83 7.19
CA LEU A 77 -15.10 1.77 7.23
C LEU A 77 -14.51 0.43 7.70
N ALA A 78 -13.31 0.08 7.24
CA ALA A 78 -12.64 -1.12 7.70
C ALA A 78 -12.32 -1.07 9.21
N ASN A 79 -11.92 0.09 9.73
CA ASN A 79 -11.71 0.27 11.17
C ASN A 79 -13.02 0.23 11.96
N ASP A 80 -14.12 0.75 11.41
CA ASP A 80 -15.43 0.76 12.06
C ASP A 80 -16.05 -0.64 12.11
N ILE A 81 -15.87 -1.45 11.05
CA ILE A 81 -16.42 -2.81 10.94
C ILE A 81 -15.54 -3.83 11.67
N PHE A 82 -14.23 -3.84 11.40
CA PHE A 82 -13.33 -4.88 11.92
C PHE A 82 -12.61 -4.45 13.20
N GLY A 83 -12.58 -3.15 13.52
CA GLY A 83 -11.73 -2.58 14.56
C GLY A 83 -10.33 -2.26 14.03
N PHE A 84 -9.70 -1.20 14.55
CA PHE A 84 -8.36 -0.74 14.11
C PHE A 84 -7.25 -1.81 14.23
N ASN A 85 -7.43 -2.80 15.11
CA ASN A 85 -6.53 -3.94 15.31
C ASN A 85 -7.13 -5.28 14.84
N GLY A 86 -8.26 -5.23 14.15
CA GLY A 86 -8.98 -6.41 13.67
C GLY A 86 -8.67 -6.77 12.22
N TRP A 87 -7.93 -5.94 11.50
CA TRP A 87 -7.49 -6.18 10.14
C TRP A 87 -6.08 -5.63 9.91
N SER A 88 -5.44 -6.11 8.85
CA SER A 88 -4.16 -5.61 8.36
C SER A 88 -4.11 -5.74 6.84
N SER A 89 -3.25 -4.96 6.20
CA SER A 89 -2.99 -5.06 4.77
C SER A 89 -1.51 -5.31 4.51
N SER A 90 -1.21 -6.07 3.45
CA SER A 90 0.16 -6.34 3.03
C SER A 90 0.23 -6.38 1.50
N VAL A 91 1.19 -5.66 0.94
CA VAL A 91 1.55 -5.78 -0.48
C VAL A 91 2.29 -7.11 -0.65
N LYS A 92 1.75 -8.00 -1.47
CA LYS A 92 2.35 -9.30 -1.76
C LYS A 92 3.28 -9.23 -2.96
N GLU A 93 2.86 -8.53 -3.99
CA GLU A 93 3.61 -8.36 -5.22
C GLU A 93 3.39 -6.96 -5.78
N LEU A 94 4.44 -6.40 -6.38
CA LEU A 94 4.39 -5.18 -7.16
C LEU A 94 5.08 -5.44 -8.49
N THR A 95 4.33 -5.28 -9.57
CA THR A 95 4.78 -5.57 -10.93
C THR A 95 4.76 -4.29 -11.75
N ILE A 96 5.87 -3.99 -12.41
CA ILE A 96 5.96 -2.90 -13.37
C ILE A 96 5.60 -3.49 -14.73
N ASP A 97 4.37 -3.25 -15.19
CA ASP A 97 3.85 -3.90 -16.39
C ASP A 97 4.44 -3.29 -17.66
N PHE A 98 4.66 -1.97 -17.66
CA PHE A 98 5.37 -1.29 -18.73
C PHE A 98 6.02 0.02 -18.27
N VAL A 99 7.05 0.43 -19.01
CA VAL A 99 7.66 1.75 -18.95
C VAL A 99 7.94 2.18 -20.38
N ASN A 100 7.27 3.24 -20.83
CA ASN A 100 7.41 3.77 -22.18
C ASN A 100 7.88 5.22 -22.13
N GLU A 101 8.83 5.57 -22.98
CA GLU A 101 9.18 6.96 -23.25
C GLU A 101 8.43 7.39 -24.51
N VAL A 102 7.65 8.47 -24.41
CA VAL A 102 6.84 8.99 -25.53
C VAL A 102 7.44 10.30 -26.07
N PRO A 103 7.14 10.66 -27.33
CA PRO A 103 7.63 11.91 -27.92
C PRO A 103 7.34 13.12 -27.03
N GLY A 104 8.34 14.01 -26.89
CA GLY A 104 8.27 15.14 -25.96
C GLY A 104 8.86 14.85 -24.57
N GLY A 105 9.55 13.73 -24.39
CA GLY A 105 10.33 13.43 -23.17
C GLY A 105 9.48 13.04 -21.96
N LYS A 106 8.22 12.64 -22.19
CA LYS A 106 7.38 12.10 -21.13
C LYS A 106 7.60 10.60 -20.97
N VAL A 107 7.46 10.15 -19.73
CA VAL A 107 7.52 8.74 -19.34
C VAL A 107 6.13 8.31 -18.91
N GLN A 108 5.65 7.23 -19.51
CA GLN A 108 4.43 6.52 -19.12
C GLN A 108 4.80 5.24 -18.38
N VAL A 109 4.14 4.98 -17.26
CA VAL A 109 4.37 3.80 -16.42
C VAL A 109 3.02 3.19 -16.05
N GLY A 110 2.94 1.86 -16.15
CA GLY A 110 1.85 1.05 -15.61
C GLY A 110 2.36 0.12 -14.51
N VAL A 111 1.64 0.05 -13.39
CA VAL A 111 1.99 -0.78 -12.22
C VAL A 111 0.77 -1.55 -11.75
N SER A 112 0.95 -2.86 -11.55
CA SER A 112 0.01 -3.75 -10.86
C SER A 112 0.49 -4.06 -9.46
N VAL A 113 -0.43 -4.13 -8.49
CA VAL A 113 -0.14 -4.49 -7.09
C VAL A 113 -1.08 -5.59 -6.65
N LEU A 114 -0.55 -6.73 -6.24
CA LEU A 114 -1.30 -7.76 -5.51
C LEU A 114 -1.29 -7.42 -4.02
N LEU A 115 -2.46 -7.21 -3.44
CA LEU A 115 -2.61 -6.85 -2.03
C LEU A 115 -3.44 -7.91 -1.30
N ARG A 116 -3.01 -8.25 -0.08
CA ARG A 116 -3.76 -9.10 0.85
C ARG A 116 -4.27 -8.28 2.02
N ILE A 117 -5.54 -8.44 2.35
CA ILE A 117 -6.11 -8.04 3.64
C ILE A 117 -6.32 -9.27 4.49
N THR A 118 -5.86 -9.24 5.74
CA THR A 118 -5.96 -10.35 6.71
C THR A 118 -6.68 -9.85 7.96
N LEU A 119 -7.75 -10.53 8.37
CA LEU A 119 -8.51 -10.26 9.58
C LEU A 119 -7.87 -10.91 10.81
N LYS A 120 -8.31 -10.54 12.01
CA LYS A 120 -7.75 -11.03 13.28
C LYS A 120 -7.85 -12.54 13.45
N ASP A 121 -8.84 -13.18 12.83
CA ASP A 121 -9.07 -14.62 12.86
C ASP A 121 -8.22 -15.40 11.84
N GLY A 122 -7.42 -14.69 11.04
CA GLY A 122 -6.55 -15.27 10.02
C GLY A 122 -7.21 -15.42 8.64
N THR A 123 -8.50 -15.14 8.50
CA THR A 123 -9.15 -15.09 7.19
C THR A 123 -8.55 -13.96 6.36
N TYR A 124 -8.45 -14.19 5.04
CA TYR A 124 -7.87 -13.20 4.15
C TYR A 124 -8.52 -13.20 2.78
N ARG A 125 -8.40 -12.06 2.11
CA ARG A 125 -8.75 -11.88 0.70
C ARG A 125 -7.59 -11.19 -0.01
N GLU A 126 -7.49 -11.45 -1.31
CA GLU A 126 -6.50 -10.84 -2.20
C GLU A 126 -7.19 -10.30 -3.44
N ASP A 127 -6.75 -9.14 -3.89
CA ASP A 127 -7.15 -8.58 -5.18
C ASP A 127 -5.98 -7.78 -5.75
N ILE A 128 -6.03 -7.54 -7.06
CA ILE A 128 -5.05 -6.76 -7.80
C ILE A 128 -5.58 -5.35 -7.98
N GLY A 129 -4.75 -4.35 -7.71
CA GLY A 129 -5.00 -2.96 -8.07
C GLY A 129 -4.06 -2.49 -9.16
N TYR A 130 -4.51 -1.46 -9.90
CA TYR A 130 -3.75 -0.90 -11.00
C TYR A 130 -3.54 0.60 -10.84
N GLY A 131 -2.38 1.08 -11.27
CA GLY A 131 -2.05 2.50 -11.25
C GLY A 131 -1.17 2.88 -12.42
N ALA A 132 -1.41 4.08 -12.95
CA ALA A 132 -0.68 4.59 -14.10
C ALA A 132 -0.16 6.01 -13.85
N GLY A 133 0.99 6.33 -14.40
CA GLY A 133 1.60 7.66 -14.31
C GLY A 133 2.15 8.11 -15.66
N GLU A 134 1.88 9.36 -16.03
CA GLU A 134 2.49 10.01 -17.19
C GLU A 134 3.10 11.35 -16.74
N PHE A 135 4.43 11.42 -16.72
CA PHE A 135 5.16 12.63 -16.30
C PHE A 135 6.46 12.77 -17.09
N ILE A 136 7.00 13.98 -17.16
CA ILE A 136 8.34 14.22 -17.75
C ILE A 136 9.43 13.51 -16.90
N LYS A 137 9.31 13.59 -15.58
CA LYS A 137 10.26 12.92 -14.67
C LYS A 137 9.80 11.50 -14.39
N LYS A 138 10.66 10.53 -14.70
CA LYS A 138 10.44 9.09 -14.43
C LYS A 138 10.05 8.82 -12.96
N ALA A 139 10.71 9.48 -12.01
CA ALA A 139 10.43 9.32 -10.58
C ALA A 139 8.98 9.67 -10.22
N ASP A 140 8.44 10.76 -10.77
CA ASP A 140 7.08 11.22 -10.49
C ASP A 140 6.03 10.26 -11.09
N ALA A 141 6.30 9.73 -12.30
CA ALA A 141 5.47 8.71 -12.92
C ALA A 141 5.38 7.43 -12.08
N PHE A 142 6.52 6.93 -11.59
CA PHE A 142 6.53 5.79 -10.66
C PHE A 142 5.84 6.09 -9.34
N GLN A 143 6.06 7.27 -8.76
CA GLN A 143 5.46 7.65 -7.49
C GLN A 143 3.93 7.64 -7.58
N LYS A 144 3.36 8.24 -8.64
CA LYS A 144 1.91 8.23 -8.86
C LYS A 144 1.40 6.81 -9.10
N ALA A 145 1.99 6.09 -10.05
CA ALA A 145 1.52 4.77 -10.45
C ALA A 145 1.49 3.79 -9.26
N LYS A 146 2.56 3.75 -8.45
CA LYS A 146 2.62 2.88 -7.26
C LYS A 146 1.58 3.25 -6.21
N LYS A 147 1.42 4.55 -5.88
CA LYS A 147 0.44 5.01 -4.89
C LYS A 147 -1.00 4.68 -5.31
N GLU A 148 -1.30 4.89 -6.59
CA GLU A 148 -2.62 4.60 -7.14
C GLU A 148 -2.90 3.10 -7.15
N ALA A 149 -1.96 2.28 -7.64
CA ALA A 149 -2.10 0.82 -7.69
C ALA A 149 -2.34 0.23 -6.30
N THR A 150 -1.57 0.65 -5.28
CA THR A 150 -1.76 0.19 -3.90
C THR A 150 -3.11 0.62 -3.32
N THR A 151 -3.53 1.86 -3.57
CA THR A 151 -4.83 2.37 -3.07
C THR A 151 -6.00 1.68 -3.76
N ASP A 152 -5.89 1.41 -5.06
CA ASP A 152 -6.88 0.66 -5.81
C ASP A 152 -6.99 -0.79 -5.30
N ALA A 153 -5.85 -1.47 -5.13
CA ALA A 153 -5.79 -2.85 -4.62
C ALA A 153 -6.45 -2.95 -3.23
N LEU A 154 -6.17 -1.99 -2.35
CA LEU A 154 -6.76 -1.90 -1.02
C LEU A 154 -8.29 -1.83 -1.10
N LYS A 155 -8.84 -0.89 -1.87
CA LYS A 155 -10.30 -0.71 -2.00
C LYS A 155 -10.97 -1.95 -2.59
N ARG A 156 -10.36 -2.54 -3.62
CA ARG A 156 -10.88 -3.74 -4.30
C ARG A 156 -10.87 -4.96 -3.38
N THR A 157 -9.79 -5.15 -2.63
CA THR A 157 -9.70 -6.23 -1.64
C THR A 157 -10.71 -6.04 -0.51
N LEU A 158 -10.88 -4.82 0.01
CA LEU A 158 -11.90 -4.53 1.04
C LEU A 158 -13.32 -4.86 0.55
N ARG A 159 -13.65 -4.52 -0.71
CA ARG A 159 -14.95 -4.84 -1.31
C ARG A 159 -15.26 -6.35 -1.30
N SER A 160 -14.26 -7.22 -1.33
CA SER A 160 -14.46 -8.68 -1.38
C SER A 160 -14.86 -9.33 -0.05
N PHE A 161 -14.96 -8.56 1.03
CA PHE A 161 -15.52 -9.00 2.31
C PHE A 161 -17.02 -8.73 2.44
N ALA A 162 -17.58 -7.82 1.63
CA ALA A 162 -19.01 -7.54 1.57
C ALA A 162 -19.74 -8.54 0.67
#